data_AF-A0A7W0CD91-F1
#
_entry.id   AF-A0A7W0CD91-F1
#
_cell.length_a   1.000
_cell.length_b   1.000
_cell.length_c   1.000
_cell.angle_alpha   90.00
_cell.angle_beta   90.00
_cell.angle_gamma   90.00
#
_symmetry.space_group_name_H-M   'P 1'
#
loop_
_entity.id
_entity.type
_entity.pdbx_description
1 polymer ?
#
loop_
_entity_poly.entity_id
_entity_poly.type
_entity_poly.pdbx_seq_one_letter_code
_entity_poly.pdbx_strand_id
1 'polypeptide(L)'
;MAKRSVLWKALWLALVAVVVLGFAATGCSRVSTETDEVVLHYAGGPFEAIAFEKCINPSSGLTVLGPGDTGYSYPFGQRSFDFSGVEGAESGAISVVSRDNVQMTVAGSATFTLNTECKVLRQFHERIGRKYGAYFEDGQSEGWTKMLNFYFKQPLDRAMDAASQEFEWKKLFNDPQVKQQWELRVGQLAREYIREAAGAEYFCQPLYAGTGDCGDVVLTIQKPQPPDSLIEALAAEQAAKQQNLAQQQINAKVKTELESIKDLVAVLGPNGAILWKAIQDGKVDVIPVPQNGAINITPRQ
;
A
#
# COMPACT_ATOMS: atom_id res chain seq x y z
N MET A 1 -84.91 6.67 -15.48
CA MET A 1 -83.83 5.67 -15.28
C MET A 1 -82.54 5.92 -16.07
N ALA A 2 -82.51 6.75 -17.13
CA ALA A 2 -81.33 6.94 -17.98
C ALA A 2 -80.14 7.73 -17.35
N LYS A 3 -80.36 8.58 -16.34
CA LYS A 3 -79.28 9.39 -15.72
C LYS A 3 -78.29 8.58 -14.88
N ARG A 4 -78.73 7.46 -14.30
CA ARG A 4 -77.92 6.65 -13.36
C ARG A 4 -76.88 5.80 -14.10
N SER A 5 -77.17 5.35 -15.31
CA SER A 5 -76.22 4.58 -16.14
C SER A 5 -75.11 5.45 -16.74
N VAL A 6 -75.39 6.73 -17.01
CA VAL A 6 -74.38 7.67 -17.54
C VAL A 6 -73.37 8.06 -16.46
N LEU A 7 -73.85 8.32 -15.24
CA LEU A 7 -73.00 8.59 -14.07
C LEU A 7 -72.09 7.40 -13.74
N TRP A 8 -72.59 6.17 -13.85
CA TRP A 8 -71.80 4.98 -13.55
C TRP A 8 -70.74 4.68 -14.63
N LYS A 9 -71.06 4.95 -15.90
CA LYS A 9 -70.08 4.88 -17.01
C LYS A 9 -69.00 5.95 -16.88
N ALA A 10 -69.36 7.18 -16.48
CA ALA A 10 -68.40 8.25 -16.23
C ALA A 10 -67.48 7.95 -15.05
N LEU A 11 -68.01 7.34 -13.98
CA LEU A 11 -67.21 6.92 -12.82
C LEU A 11 -66.26 5.77 -13.18
N TRP A 12 -66.70 4.81 -13.99
CA TRP A 12 -65.84 3.74 -14.51
C TRP A 12 -64.74 4.26 -15.41
N LEU A 13 -65.05 5.19 -16.33
CA LEU A 13 -64.06 5.82 -17.20
C LEU A 13 -63.05 6.66 -16.41
N ALA A 14 -63.49 7.38 -15.38
CA ALA A 14 -62.60 8.12 -14.49
C ALA A 14 -61.70 7.18 -13.67
N LEU A 15 -62.24 6.06 -13.18
CA LEU A 15 -61.45 5.07 -12.43
C LEU A 15 -60.41 4.38 -13.32
N VAL A 16 -60.79 4.00 -14.54
CA VAL A 16 -59.85 3.46 -15.54
C VAL A 16 -58.79 4.50 -15.92
N ALA A 17 -59.17 5.77 -16.09
CA ALA A 17 -58.21 6.84 -16.37
C ALA A 17 -57.23 7.05 -15.20
N VAL A 18 -57.69 7.01 -13.95
CA VAL A 18 -56.83 7.11 -12.76
C VAL A 18 -55.90 5.89 -12.62
N VAL A 19 -56.38 4.69 -12.94
CA VAL A 19 -55.54 3.48 -12.93
C VAL A 19 -54.50 3.54 -14.06
N VAL A 20 -54.88 3.94 -15.27
CA VAL A 20 -53.95 4.07 -16.41
C VAL A 20 -52.93 5.20 -16.18
N LEU A 21 -53.33 6.33 -15.60
CA LEU A 21 -52.41 7.39 -15.18
C LEU A 21 -51.51 6.97 -14.01
N GLY A 22 -52.00 6.14 -13.09
CA GLY A 22 -51.23 5.55 -12.00
C GLY A 22 -50.14 4.60 -12.50
N PHE A 23 -50.42 3.79 -13.53
CA PHE A 23 -49.43 2.94 -14.20
C PHE A 23 -48.48 3.73 -15.13
N ALA A 24 -48.92 4.85 -15.70
CA ALA A 24 -48.02 5.72 -16.49
C ALA A 24 -47.03 6.51 -15.62
N ALA A 25 -47.31 6.64 -14.32
CA ALA A 25 -46.45 7.34 -13.35
C ALA A 25 -45.39 6.44 -12.68
N THR A 26 -45.40 5.13 -12.91
CA THR A 26 -44.26 4.27 -12.55
C THR A 26 -43.14 4.56 -13.55
N GLY A 27 -42.23 5.46 -13.19
CA GLY A 27 -41.19 5.97 -14.06
C GLY A 27 -40.30 4.87 -14.61
N CYS A 28 -40.07 4.90 -15.92
CA CYS A 28 -38.92 4.23 -16.52
C CYS A 28 -37.66 4.82 -15.87
N SER A 29 -36.95 4.04 -15.04
CA SER A 29 -35.62 4.43 -14.60
C SER A 29 -34.70 4.35 -15.82
N ARG A 30 -33.89 5.39 -16.02
CA ARG A 30 -32.91 5.45 -17.11
C ARG A 30 -31.56 5.17 -16.49
N VAL A 31 -30.90 4.12 -16.94
CA VAL A 31 -29.51 3.86 -16.56
C VAL A 31 -28.67 4.02 -17.82
N SER A 32 -27.77 4.99 -17.77
CA SER A 32 -26.68 5.12 -18.72
C SER A 32 -25.47 4.49 -18.05
N THR A 33 -24.89 3.45 -18.62
CA THR A 33 -23.58 2.98 -18.14
C THR A 33 -22.55 4.04 -18.51
N GLU A 34 -21.83 4.59 -17.53
CA GLU A 34 -20.63 5.36 -17.84
C GLU A 34 -19.57 4.44 -18.47
N THR A 35 -18.55 5.03 -19.09
CA THR A 35 -17.49 4.29 -19.79
C THR A 35 -16.72 3.29 -18.90
N ASP A 36 -16.84 3.39 -17.57
CA ASP A 36 -16.15 2.54 -16.58
C ASP A 36 -17.11 1.70 -15.69
N GLU A 37 -18.37 1.51 -16.10
CA GLU A 37 -19.36 0.82 -15.28
C GLU A 37 -20.05 -0.34 -16.00
N VAL A 38 -20.26 -1.44 -15.27
CA VAL A 38 -21.11 -2.56 -15.68
C VAL A 38 -22.35 -2.60 -14.79
N VAL A 39 -23.53 -2.75 -15.39
CA VAL A 39 -24.81 -2.71 -14.65
C VAL A 39 -25.45 -4.09 -14.65
N LEU A 40 -25.79 -4.60 -13.46
CA LEU A 40 -26.68 -5.75 -13.30
C LEU A 40 -28.13 -5.26 -13.31
N HIS A 41 -28.87 -5.68 -14.33
CA HIS A 41 -30.30 -5.37 -14.46
C HIS A 41 -31.13 -6.51 -13.90
N TYR A 42 -31.94 -6.19 -12.89
CA TYR A 42 -32.96 -7.04 -12.34
C TYR A 42 -34.33 -6.51 -12.75
N ALA A 43 -35.07 -7.33 -13.48
CA ALA A 43 -36.45 -7.05 -13.84
C ALA A 43 -37.35 -7.25 -12.62
N GLY A 44 -38.27 -6.33 -12.40
CA GLY A 44 -39.21 -6.39 -11.29
C GLY A 44 -40.44 -5.55 -11.57
N GLY A 45 -41.60 -6.02 -11.12
CA GLY A 45 -42.86 -5.30 -11.23
C GLY A 45 -43.57 -5.20 -9.88
N PRO A 46 -44.55 -4.31 -9.72
CA PRO A 46 -45.34 -4.20 -8.47
C PRO A 46 -46.04 -5.51 -8.07
N PHE A 47 -46.12 -6.50 -8.97
CA PHE A 47 -46.73 -7.81 -8.76
C PHE A 47 -45.84 -8.99 -9.18
N GLU A 48 -44.59 -8.75 -9.60
CA GLU A 48 -43.67 -9.79 -10.09
C GLU A 48 -42.42 -9.85 -9.20
N ALA A 49 -41.89 -11.06 -8.99
CA ALA A 49 -40.68 -11.25 -8.20
C ALA A 49 -39.47 -10.64 -8.92
N ILE A 50 -38.61 -9.94 -8.17
CA ILE A 50 -37.37 -9.37 -8.72
C ILE A 50 -36.47 -10.52 -9.19
N ALA A 51 -36.19 -10.57 -10.50
CA ALA A 51 -35.39 -11.61 -11.13
C ALA A 51 -34.26 -10.99 -11.95
N PHE A 52 -33.11 -11.64 -11.95
CA PHE A 52 -31.99 -11.24 -12.79
C PHE A 52 -32.36 -11.36 -14.27
N GLU A 53 -32.19 -10.28 -15.04
CA GLU A 53 -32.48 -10.28 -16.49
C GLU A 53 -31.18 -10.37 -17.29
N LYS A 54 -30.30 -9.37 -17.17
CA LYS A 54 -29.10 -9.26 -17.99
C LYS A 54 -28.00 -8.41 -17.35
N CYS A 55 -26.78 -8.60 -17.83
CA CYS A 55 -25.69 -7.66 -17.59
C CYS A 55 -25.59 -6.67 -18.75
N ILE A 56 -25.48 -5.40 -18.42
CA ILE A 56 -25.33 -4.30 -19.37
C ILE A 56 -23.86 -3.89 -19.34
N ASN A 57 -23.15 -4.14 -20.45
CA ASN A 57 -21.72 -3.86 -20.59
C ASN A 57 -21.43 -2.34 -20.59
N PRO A 58 -20.20 -1.94 -20.23
CA PRO A 58 -19.78 -0.54 -20.28
C PRO A 58 -19.93 0.03 -21.69
N SER A 59 -20.13 1.35 -21.76
CA SER A 59 -20.34 2.08 -23.02
C SER A 59 -21.53 1.60 -23.86
N SER A 60 -22.51 0.93 -23.24
CA SER A 60 -23.79 0.69 -23.88
C SER A 60 -24.64 1.96 -23.82
N GLY A 61 -25.32 2.29 -24.92
CA GLY A 61 -26.18 3.47 -24.98
C GLY A 61 -27.30 3.42 -23.92
N LEU A 62 -28.00 4.55 -23.75
CA LEU A 62 -29.08 4.72 -22.78
C LEU A 62 -30.02 3.49 -22.75
N THR A 63 -29.95 2.70 -21.68
CA THR A 63 -30.84 1.54 -21.52
C THR A 63 -32.02 1.98 -20.67
N VAL A 64 -33.21 1.97 -21.29
CA VAL A 64 -34.46 2.27 -20.59
C VAL A 64 -34.83 1.03 -19.79
N LEU A 65 -34.83 1.15 -18.46
CA LEU A 65 -35.33 0.11 -17.58
C LEU A 65 -36.85 0.23 -17.46
N GLY A 66 -37.50 -0.92 -17.33
CA GLY A 66 -38.95 -1.00 -17.13
C GLY A 66 -39.38 -0.44 -15.77
N PRO A 67 -40.67 -0.11 -15.62
CA PRO A 67 -41.21 0.32 -14.33
C PRO A 67 -41.10 -0.77 -13.27
N GLY A 68 -40.32 -0.52 -12.21
CA GLY A 68 -40.06 -1.46 -11.11
C GLY A 68 -38.73 -2.21 -11.22
N ASP A 69 -38.00 -2.04 -12.32
CA ASP A 69 -36.69 -2.61 -12.52
C ASP A 69 -35.63 -1.92 -11.67
N THR A 70 -34.64 -2.70 -11.24
CA THR A 70 -33.50 -2.21 -10.46
C THR A 70 -32.20 -2.47 -11.21
N GLY A 71 -31.35 -1.45 -11.26
CA GLY A 71 -30.01 -1.52 -11.83
C GLY A 71 -28.97 -1.34 -10.74
N TYR A 72 -27.97 -2.22 -10.70
CA TYR A 72 -26.84 -2.11 -9.77
C TYR A 72 -25.54 -1.94 -10.54
N SER A 73 -24.92 -0.76 -10.42
CA SER A 73 -23.65 -0.43 -11.08
C SER A 73 -22.47 -0.97 -10.29
N TYR A 74 -21.49 -1.51 -11.02
CA TYR A 74 -20.20 -1.98 -10.50
C TYR A 74 -19.06 -1.47 -11.36
N PRO A 75 -17.85 -1.33 -10.78
CA PRO A 75 -16.70 -0.82 -11.49
C PRO A 75 -16.22 -1.87 -12.51
N PHE A 76 -16.00 -1.43 -13.74
CA PHE A 76 -15.42 -2.26 -14.79
C PHE A 76 -13.89 -2.14 -14.83
N GLY A 77 -13.37 -0.94 -14.57
CA GLY A 77 -11.95 -0.65 -14.59
C GLY A 77 -11.19 -1.09 -13.35
N GLN A 78 -9.89 -0.80 -13.40
CA GLN A 78 -8.97 -1.02 -12.30
C GLN A 78 -9.35 -0.18 -11.08
N ARG A 79 -9.28 -0.80 -9.91
CA ARG A 79 -9.49 -0.18 -8.60
C ARG A 79 -8.28 -0.38 -7.72
N SER A 80 -8.06 0.56 -6.83
CA SER A 80 -7.05 0.50 -5.77
C SER A 80 -7.73 0.47 -4.42
N PHE A 81 -7.10 -0.23 -3.48
CA PHE A 81 -7.39 -0.16 -2.06
C PHE A 81 -6.13 0.35 -1.36
N ASP A 82 -6.15 1.61 -0.93
CA ASP A 82 -5.07 2.26 -0.20
C ASP A 82 -5.19 1.96 1.30
N PHE A 83 -4.14 1.35 1.84
CA PHE A 83 -4.00 1.05 3.26
C PHE A 83 -2.81 1.80 3.86
N SER A 84 -2.40 2.94 3.29
CA SER A 84 -1.30 3.75 3.81
C SER A 84 -1.62 4.47 5.11
N GLY A 85 -2.92 4.68 5.41
CA GLY A 85 -3.37 5.42 6.60
C GLY A 85 -3.20 6.94 6.52
N VAL A 86 -2.96 7.49 5.32
CA VAL A 86 -3.00 8.94 5.09
C VAL A 86 -4.44 9.43 4.96
N GLU A 87 -4.64 10.74 5.01
CA GLU A 87 -5.96 11.34 4.78
C GLU A 87 -6.49 10.96 3.39
N GLY A 88 -7.68 10.36 3.34
CA GLY A 88 -8.29 9.86 2.11
C GLY A 88 -7.99 8.39 1.79
N ALA A 89 -7.16 7.68 2.57
CA ALA A 89 -6.96 6.25 2.41
C ALA A 89 -8.20 5.44 2.83
N GLU A 90 -8.46 4.32 2.16
CA GLU A 90 -9.58 3.42 2.48
C GLU A 90 -9.37 2.64 3.79
N SER A 91 -8.12 2.54 4.26
CA SER A 91 -7.73 1.90 5.51
C SER A 91 -6.47 2.51 6.12
N GLY A 92 -6.30 2.31 7.44
CA GLY A 92 -5.02 2.50 8.13
C GLY A 92 -3.96 1.47 7.71
N ALA A 93 -2.70 1.80 8.00
CA ALA A 93 -1.54 0.93 7.85
C ALA A 93 -1.75 -0.43 8.53
N ILE A 94 -1.20 -1.46 7.91
CA ILE A 94 -1.30 -2.84 8.39
C ILE A 94 -0.21 -3.06 9.43
N SER A 95 -0.59 -3.59 10.60
CA SER A 95 0.38 -3.95 11.62
C SER A 95 0.71 -5.43 11.51
N VAL A 96 2.00 -5.74 11.47
CA VAL A 96 2.54 -7.09 11.34
C VAL A 96 3.56 -7.37 12.42
N VAL A 97 3.74 -8.63 12.78
CA VAL A 97 4.78 -9.04 13.72
C VAL A 97 5.84 -9.87 12.97
N SER A 98 7.11 -9.49 13.14
CA SER A 98 8.23 -10.25 12.59
C SER A 98 8.50 -11.53 13.41
N ARG A 99 9.35 -12.41 12.87
CA ARG A 99 9.81 -13.63 13.56
C ARG A 99 10.38 -13.39 14.96
N ASP A 100 11.02 -12.26 15.15
CA ASP A 100 11.66 -11.83 16.40
C ASP A 100 10.74 -10.96 17.27
N ASN A 101 9.42 -11.08 17.10
CA ASN A 101 8.38 -10.43 17.89
C ASN A 101 8.43 -8.89 17.86
N VAL A 102 8.90 -8.31 16.75
CA VAL A 102 8.87 -6.87 16.54
C VAL A 102 7.64 -6.51 15.74
N GLN A 103 6.79 -5.68 16.33
CA GLN A 103 5.65 -5.10 15.66
C GLN A 103 6.12 -4.03 14.68
N MET A 104 5.76 -4.17 13.41
CA MET A 104 6.05 -3.22 12.35
C MET A 104 4.74 -2.75 11.71
N THR A 105 4.78 -1.57 11.09
CA THR A 105 3.67 -1.04 10.30
C THR A 105 4.03 -1.03 8.83
N VAL A 106 3.09 -1.46 7.99
CA VAL A 106 3.24 -1.58 6.55
C VAL A 106 2.15 -0.74 5.89
N ALA A 107 2.58 0.28 5.16
CA ALA A 107 1.74 1.08 4.29
C ALA A 107 1.82 0.57 2.85
N GLY A 108 0.78 0.78 2.05
CA GLY A 108 0.79 0.37 0.65
C GLY A 108 -0.59 0.45 0.02
N SER A 109 -0.69 -0.09 -1.19
CA SER A 109 -1.96 -0.21 -1.91
C SER A 109 -2.07 -1.56 -2.62
N ALA A 110 -3.30 -2.04 -2.74
CA ALA A 110 -3.64 -3.24 -3.51
C ALA A 110 -4.44 -2.82 -4.75
N THR A 111 -3.97 -3.20 -5.92
CA THR A 111 -4.61 -2.89 -7.20
C THR A 111 -5.25 -4.13 -7.79
N PHE A 112 -6.51 -4.04 -8.18
CA PHE A 112 -7.29 -5.16 -8.68
C PHE A 112 -8.37 -4.71 -9.67
N THR A 113 -8.97 -5.65 -10.38
CA THR A 113 -10.18 -5.45 -11.18
C THR A 113 -11.25 -6.43 -10.71
N LEU A 114 -12.52 -6.02 -10.70
CA LEU A 114 -13.63 -6.92 -10.40
C LEU A 114 -13.88 -7.81 -11.62
N ASN A 115 -14.11 -9.11 -11.42
CA ASN A 115 -14.50 -10.00 -12.50
C ASN A 115 -15.90 -9.61 -13.01
N THR A 116 -15.95 -9.00 -14.20
CA THR A 116 -17.21 -8.54 -14.80
C THR A 116 -17.85 -9.59 -15.70
N GLU A 117 -17.39 -10.85 -15.67
CA GLU A 117 -18.12 -11.95 -16.30
C GLU A 117 -19.50 -12.04 -15.65
N CYS A 118 -20.55 -11.91 -16.47
CA CYS A 118 -21.91 -11.70 -16.00
C CYS A 118 -22.39 -12.70 -14.93
N LYS A 119 -22.02 -13.98 -15.08
CA LYS A 119 -22.35 -15.03 -14.11
C LYS A 119 -21.62 -14.84 -12.77
N VAL A 120 -20.35 -14.47 -12.81
CA VAL A 120 -19.51 -14.25 -11.62
C VAL A 120 -19.92 -12.97 -10.91
N LEU A 121 -20.14 -11.89 -11.68
CA LEU A 121 -20.61 -10.61 -11.18
C LEU A 121 -21.98 -10.71 -10.49
N ARG A 122 -22.91 -11.49 -11.05
CA ARG A 122 -24.20 -11.77 -10.40
C ARG A 122 -23.99 -12.47 -9.04
N GLN A 123 -23.16 -13.50 -8.99
CA GLN A 123 -22.87 -14.20 -7.73
C GLN A 123 -22.24 -13.27 -6.70
N PHE A 124 -21.31 -12.41 -7.13
CA PHE A 124 -20.73 -11.38 -6.28
C PHE A 124 -21.81 -10.44 -5.71
N HIS A 125 -22.68 -9.91 -6.57
CA HIS A 125 -23.77 -9.02 -6.14
C HIS A 125 -24.70 -9.70 -5.12
N GLU A 126 -25.17 -10.91 -5.42
CA GLU A 126 -26.12 -11.63 -4.57
C GLU A 126 -25.54 -12.03 -3.21
N ARG A 127 -24.26 -12.41 -3.16
CA ARG A 127 -23.60 -12.90 -1.92
C ARG A 127 -22.97 -11.78 -1.10
N ILE A 128 -22.32 -10.83 -1.76
CA ILE A 128 -21.48 -9.81 -1.14
C ILE A 128 -22.08 -8.42 -1.38
N GLY A 129 -22.34 -8.07 -2.64
CA GLY A 129 -22.76 -6.73 -3.04
C GLY A 129 -23.98 -6.21 -2.29
N ARG A 130 -25.04 -7.02 -2.18
CA ARG A 130 -26.28 -6.65 -1.47
C ARG A 130 -26.11 -6.51 0.04
N LYS A 131 -25.25 -7.33 0.65
CA LYS A 131 -25.02 -7.30 2.11
C LYS A 131 -24.38 -5.98 2.55
N TYR A 132 -23.47 -5.45 1.75
CA TYR A 132 -22.73 -4.23 2.08
C TYR A 132 -23.26 -2.97 1.39
N GLY A 133 -24.20 -3.10 0.44
CA GLY A 133 -24.58 -1.99 -0.44
C GLY A 133 -23.42 -1.55 -1.32
N ALA A 134 -22.61 -2.50 -1.80
CA ALA A 134 -21.35 -2.23 -2.50
C ALA A 134 -21.53 -1.84 -3.97
N TYR A 135 -22.77 -1.65 -4.43
CA TYR A 135 -23.05 -1.10 -5.75
C TYR A 135 -22.88 0.42 -5.71
N PHE A 136 -22.60 1.01 -6.87
CA PHE A 136 -22.42 2.45 -7.02
C PHE A 136 -23.76 3.11 -7.27
N GLU A 137 -24.05 4.16 -6.49
CA GLU A 137 -25.13 5.11 -6.72
C GLU A 137 -24.45 6.45 -7.04
N ASP A 138 -24.70 7.03 -8.21
CA ASP A 138 -24.13 8.30 -8.67
C ASP A 138 -22.57 8.37 -8.59
N GLY A 139 -21.90 7.26 -8.92
CA GLY A 139 -20.43 7.19 -8.98
C GLY A 139 -19.73 7.07 -7.61
N GLN A 140 -20.48 6.92 -6.51
CA GLN A 140 -19.92 6.69 -5.17
C GLN A 140 -20.55 5.47 -4.49
N SER A 141 -19.80 4.84 -3.58
CA SER A 141 -20.31 3.77 -2.72
C SER A 141 -19.52 3.65 -1.42
N GLU A 142 -20.10 4.10 -0.31
CA GLU A 142 -19.55 3.79 1.02
C GLU A 142 -19.54 2.28 1.30
N GLY A 143 -20.53 1.57 0.75
CA GLY A 143 -20.67 0.12 0.90
C GLY A 143 -19.53 -0.64 0.26
N TRP A 144 -18.98 -0.11 -0.85
CA TRP A 144 -17.81 -0.66 -1.51
C TRP A 144 -16.58 -0.63 -0.60
N THR A 145 -16.29 0.51 0.02
CA THR A 145 -15.16 0.64 0.96
C THR A 145 -15.33 -0.25 2.20
N LYS A 146 -16.55 -0.37 2.74
CA LYS A 146 -16.85 -1.29 3.86
C LYS A 146 -16.62 -2.75 3.47
N MET A 147 -17.00 -3.12 2.25
CA MET A 147 -16.80 -4.45 1.69
C MET A 147 -15.31 -4.76 1.51
N LEU A 148 -14.52 -3.83 0.94
CA LEU A 148 -13.07 -4.00 0.80
C LEU A 148 -12.37 -4.11 2.16
N ASN A 149 -12.79 -3.34 3.16
CA ASN A 149 -12.25 -3.49 4.52
C ASN A 149 -12.51 -4.88 5.13
N PHE A 150 -13.54 -5.61 4.69
CA PHE A 150 -13.78 -6.97 5.16
C PHE A 150 -13.03 -8.01 4.32
N TYR A 151 -13.19 -7.98 2.99
CA TYR A 151 -12.69 -9.02 2.08
C TYR A 151 -11.27 -8.78 1.55
N PHE A 152 -10.74 -7.56 1.63
CA PHE A 152 -9.36 -7.25 1.29
C PHE A 152 -8.51 -7.04 2.53
N LYS A 153 -8.89 -6.10 3.40
CA LYS A 153 -8.04 -5.73 4.53
C LYS A 153 -7.78 -6.91 5.46
N GLN A 154 -8.81 -7.61 5.94
CA GLN A 154 -8.59 -8.68 6.91
C GLN A 154 -7.75 -9.85 6.35
N PRO A 155 -8.02 -10.34 5.11
CA PRO A 155 -7.15 -11.33 4.49
C PRO A 155 -5.72 -10.83 4.24
N LEU A 156 -5.57 -9.56 3.84
CA LEU A 156 -4.26 -8.95 3.61
C LEU A 156 -3.48 -8.79 4.92
N ASP A 157 -4.13 -8.33 6.00
CA ASP A 157 -3.55 -8.25 7.34
C ASP A 157 -3.01 -9.64 7.76
N ARG A 158 -3.83 -10.69 7.60
CA ARG A 158 -3.43 -12.07 7.89
C ARG A 158 -2.28 -12.57 7.01
N ALA A 159 -2.31 -12.25 5.72
CA ALA A 159 -1.27 -12.65 4.77
C ALA A 159 0.07 -11.98 5.08
N MET A 160 0.04 -10.68 5.37
CA MET A 160 1.23 -9.92 5.73
C MET A 160 1.81 -10.39 7.06
N ASP A 161 0.98 -10.61 8.08
CA ASP A 161 1.44 -11.11 9.38
C ASP A 161 2.07 -12.51 9.26
N ALA A 162 1.38 -13.44 8.59
CA ALA A 162 1.90 -14.79 8.36
C ALA A 162 3.22 -14.79 7.58
N ALA A 163 3.35 -13.95 6.54
CA ALA A 163 4.60 -13.80 5.80
C ALA A 163 5.70 -13.17 6.66
N SER A 164 5.39 -12.15 7.45
CA SER A 164 6.36 -11.44 8.31
C SER A 164 6.94 -12.33 9.40
N GLN A 165 6.17 -13.29 9.92
CA GLN A 165 6.65 -14.26 10.91
C GLN A 165 7.74 -15.21 10.36
N GLU A 166 7.90 -15.32 9.04
CA GLU A 166 8.95 -16.14 8.42
C GLU A 166 10.33 -15.44 8.44
N PHE A 167 10.38 -14.10 8.62
CA PHE A 167 11.59 -13.29 8.47
C PHE A 167 11.92 -12.45 9.72
N GLU A 168 13.20 -12.17 9.93
CA GLU A 168 13.68 -11.25 10.99
C GLU A 168 13.46 -9.79 10.59
N TRP A 169 13.06 -8.92 11.52
CA TRP A 169 12.78 -7.51 11.21
C TRP A 169 14.01 -6.80 10.62
N LYS A 170 15.22 -7.07 11.16
CA LYS A 170 16.46 -6.43 10.68
C LYS A 170 16.74 -6.75 9.22
N LYS A 171 16.42 -7.97 8.78
CA LYS A 171 16.61 -8.40 7.38
C LYS A 171 15.53 -7.82 6.48
N LEU A 172 14.26 -7.87 6.90
CA LEU A 172 13.17 -7.21 6.18
C LEU A 172 13.43 -5.71 5.98
N PHE A 173 14.06 -5.06 6.97
CA PHE A 173 14.37 -3.65 6.92
C PHE A 173 15.64 -3.31 6.13
N ASN A 174 16.69 -4.14 6.15
CA ASN A 174 17.99 -3.77 5.54
C ASN A 174 18.33 -4.50 4.25
N ASP A 175 17.69 -5.63 3.94
CA ASP A 175 18.04 -6.49 2.81
C ASP A 175 16.97 -6.44 1.70
N PRO A 176 17.28 -5.88 0.52
CA PRO A 176 16.36 -5.84 -0.61
C PRO A 176 15.92 -7.23 -1.12
N GLN A 177 16.76 -8.25 -1.02
CA GLN A 177 16.42 -9.61 -1.50
C GLN A 177 15.40 -10.26 -0.57
N VAL A 178 15.58 -10.11 0.74
CA VAL A 178 14.62 -10.60 1.74
C VAL A 178 13.29 -9.87 1.61
N LYS A 179 13.31 -8.55 1.35
CA LYS A 179 12.09 -7.79 1.06
C LYS A 179 11.34 -8.34 -0.15
N GLN A 180 12.05 -8.61 -1.26
CA GLN A 180 11.44 -9.16 -2.46
C GLN A 180 10.81 -10.54 -2.20
N GLN A 181 11.51 -11.41 -1.45
CA GLN A 181 10.96 -12.73 -1.07
C GLN A 181 9.72 -12.60 -0.20
N TRP A 182 9.74 -11.66 0.75
CA TRP A 182 8.57 -11.36 1.58
C TRP A 182 7.40 -10.83 0.75
N GLU A 183 7.62 -9.88 -0.17
CA GLU A 183 6.56 -9.37 -1.06
C GLU A 183 5.92 -10.48 -1.92
N LEU A 184 6.75 -11.39 -2.48
CA LEU A 184 6.26 -12.56 -3.21
C LEU A 184 5.43 -13.48 -2.31
N ARG A 185 5.87 -13.70 -1.07
CA ARG A 185 5.16 -14.52 -0.10
C ARG A 185 3.83 -13.90 0.31
N VAL A 186 3.80 -12.59 0.54
CA VAL A 186 2.57 -11.84 0.81
C VAL A 186 1.62 -11.96 -0.37
N GLY A 187 2.08 -11.78 -1.61
CA GLY A 187 1.23 -11.89 -2.80
C GLY A 187 0.59 -13.28 -2.95
N GLN A 188 1.33 -14.35 -2.62
CA GLN A 188 0.80 -15.72 -2.63
C GLN A 188 -0.29 -15.91 -1.56
N LEU A 189 0.01 -15.56 -0.31
CA LEU A 189 -0.92 -15.73 0.81
C LEU A 189 -2.15 -14.82 0.70
N ALA A 190 -1.97 -13.58 0.24
CA ALA A 190 -3.06 -12.63 0.05
C ALA A 190 -4.07 -13.17 -0.96
N ARG A 191 -3.60 -13.74 -2.07
CA ARG A 191 -4.49 -14.38 -3.06
C ARG A 191 -5.30 -15.53 -2.46
N GLU A 192 -4.62 -16.41 -1.73
CA GLU A 192 -5.25 -17.57 -1.08
C GLU A 192 -6.32 -17.11 -0.10
N TYR A 193 -5.96 -16.23 0.84
CA TYR A 193 -6.89 -15.76 1.87
C TYR A 193 -8.01 -14.87 1.33
N ILE A 194 -7.78 -14.05 0.30
CA ILE A 194 -8.83 -13.25 -0.35
C ILE A 194 -9.82 -14.20 -1.04
N ARG A 195 -9.33 -15.21 -1.78
CA ARG A 195 -10.19 -16.20 -2.44
C ARG A 195 -11.01 -16.99 -1.42
N GLU A 196 -10.40 -17.42 -0.32
CA GLU A 196 -11.09 -18.12 0.76
C GLU A 196 -12.16 -17.26 1.44
N ALA A 197 -11.84 -16.01 1.75
CA ALA A 197 -12.78 -15.09 2.38
C ALA A 197 -13.95 -14.76 1.45
N ALA A 198 -13.68 -14.50 0.17
CA ALA A 198 -14.68 -14.15 -0.83
C ALA A 198 -15.51 -15.37 -1.29
N GLY A 199 -14.95 -16.58 -1.18
CA GLY A 199 -15.59 -17.84 -1.59
C GLY A 199 -15.61 -18.09 -3.11
N ALA A 200 -14.98 -17.21 -3.90
CA ALA A 200 -14.75 -17.35 -5.34
C ALA A 200 -13.72 -16.31 -5.82
N GLU A 201 -13.32 -16.41 -7.08
CA GLU A 201 -12.41 -15.46 -7.74
C GLU A 201 -13.16 -14.22 -8.26
N TYR A 202 -13.58 -13.36 -7.32
CA TYR A 202 -14.24 -12.10 -7.67
C TYR A 202 -13.25 -10.98 -8.02
N PHE A 203 -12.03 -11.04 -7.48
CA PHE A 203 -11.02 -10.00 -7.64
C PHE A 203 -9.83 -10.55 -8.42
N CYS A 204 -9.56 -9.91 -9.56
CA CYS A 204 -8.57 -10.36 -10.53
C CYS A 204 -7.48 -9.30 -10.74
N GLN A 205 -6.45 -9.68 -11.49
CA GLN A 205 -5.40 -8.76 -11.93
C GLN A 205 -5.99 -7.55 -12.65
N PRO A 206 -5.41 -6.35 -12.48
CA PRO A 206 -5.74 -5.19 -13.30
C PRO A 206 -5.59 -5.50 -14.79
N LEU A 207 -6.72 -5.68 -15.47
CA LEU A 207 -6.82 -5.87 -16.90
C LEU A 207 -7.66 -4.74 -17.47
N TYR A 208 -7.14 -4.08 -18.50
CA TYR A 208 -7.84 -2.96 -19.17
C TYR A 208 -9.19 -3.37 -19.78
N ALA A 209 -9.39 -4.68 -20.03
CA ALA A 209 -10.58 -5.21 -20.68
C ALA A 209 -11.64 -5.77 -19.73
N GLY A 210 -11.45 -5.74 -18.40
CA GLY A 210 -12.39 -6.27 -17.39
C GLY A 210 -12.73 -7.77 -17.49
N THR A 211 -12.18 -8.45 -18.51
CA THR A 211 -12.51 -9.80 -18.95
C THR A 211 -11.20 -10.53 -19.29
N GLY A 212 -11.06 -11.78 -18.83
CA GLY A 212 -9.84 -12.58 -19.00
C GLY A 212 -9.62 -13.56 -17.84
N ASP A 213 -8.55 -14.36 -17.93
CA ASP A 213 -8.14 -15.26 -16.86
C ASP A 213 -7.88 -14.45 -15.58
N CYS A 214 -8.46 -14.89 -14.47
CA CYS A 214 -8.36 -14.18 -13.20
C CYS A 214 -6.93 -14.30 -12.65
N GLY A 215 -6.11 -13.29 -12.92
CA GLY A 215 -4.75 -13.17 -12.39
C GLY A 215 -4.73 -12.54 -10.99
N ASP A 216 -3.55 -12.13 -10.57
CA ASP A 216 -3.30 -11.69 -9.20
C ASP A 216 -3.50 -10.21 -8.97
N VAL A 217 -4.03 -9.90 -7.78
CA VAL A 217 -4.01 -8.54 -7.26
C VAL A 217 -2.56 -8.06 -7.18
N VAL A 218 -2.31 -6.87 -7.71
CA VAL A 218 -0.99 -6.26 -7.73
C VAL A 218 -0.81 -5.49 -6.43
N LEU A 219 0.09 -5.95 -5.57
CA LEU A 219 0.39 -5.29 -4.30
C LEU A 219 1.58 -4.34 -4.47
N THR A 220 1.39 -3.08 -4.08
CA THR A 220 2.45 -2.08 -4.00
C THR A 220 2.69 -1.77 -2.53
N ILE A 221 3.67 -2.45 -1.93
CA ILE A 221 3.90 -2.43 -0.50
C ILE A 221 5.14 -1.60 -0.17
N GLN A 222 5.01 -0.66 0.74
CA GLN A 222 6.13 0.12 1.24
C GLN A 222 7.00 -0.72 2.18
N LYS A 223 8.17 -0.19 2.50
CA LYS A 223 9.06 -0.81 3.47
C LYS A 223 8.35 -0.96 4.84
N PRO A 224 8.37 -2.14 5.47
CA PRO A 224 7.92 -2.29 6.85
C PRO A 224 8.70 -1.33 7.75
N GLN A 225 7.98 -0.50 8.51
CA GLN A 225 8.56 0.44 9.46
C GLN A 225 8.50 -0.17 10.87
N PRO A 226 9.65 -0.44 11.51
CA PRO A 226 9.67 -0.80 12.92
C PRO A 226 9.36 0.42 13.79
N PRO A 227 9.11 0.24 15.10
CA PRO A 227 8.85 1.33 16.01
C PRO A 227 10.05 2.28 16.10
N ASP A 228 9.80 3.59 16.24
CA ASP A 228 10.84 4.63 16.24
C ASP A 228 11.95 4.34 17.27
N SER A 229 11.58 3.83 18.44
CA SER A 229 12.54 3.43 19.49
C SER A 229 13.58 2.40 19.03
N LEU A 230 13.22 1.46 18.14
CA LEU A 230 14.17 0.49 17.59
C LEU A 230 15.03 1.11 16.48
N ILE A 231 14.50 2.06 15.72
CA ILE A 231 15.26 2.80 14.71
C ILE A 231 16.34 3.64 15.40
N GLU A 232 15.96 4.37 16.45
CA GLU A 232 16.88 5.16 17.28
C GLU A 232 17.94 4.28 17.94
N ALA A 233 17.55 3.15 18.52
CA ALA A 233 18.49 2.19 19.11
C ALA A 233 19.48 1.63 18.07
N LEU A 234 19.00 1.31 16.85
CA LEU A 234 19.87 0.84 15.77
C LEU A 234 20.84 1.92 15.30
N ALA A 235 20.37 3.17 15.19
CA ALA A 235 21.21 4.31 14.85
C ALA A 235 22.29 4.57 15.91
N ALA A 236 21.92 4.49 17.20
CA ALA A 236 22.84 4.62 18.32
C ALA A 236 23.87 3.48 18.37
N GLU A 237 23.45 2.22 18.15
CA GLU A 237 24.35 1.07 18.07
C GLU A 237 25.37 1.23 16.93
N GLN A 238 24.90 1.69 15.77
CA GLN A 238 25.77 1.92 14.62
C GLN A 238 26.76 3.07 14.88
N ALA A 239 26.30 4.17 15.49
CA ALA A 239 27.17 5.27 15.89
C ALA A 239 28.24 4.81 16.90
N ALA A 240 27.85 4.03 17.92
CA ALA A 240 28.78 3.48 18.91
C ALA A 240 29.80 2.52 18.27
N LYS A 241 29.40 1.68 17.31
CA LYS A 241 30.33 0.83 16.56
C LYS A 241 31.34 1.66 15.77
N GLN A 242 30.89 2.70 15.06
CA GLN A 242 31.77 3.58 14.30
C GLN A 242 32.75 4.34 15.21
N GLN A 243 32.28 4.83 16.37
CA GLN A 243 33.14 5.47 17.37
C GLN A 243 34.16 4.50 17.96
N ASN A 244 33.75 3.27 18.29
CA ASN A 244 34.66 2.25 18.79
C ASN A 244 35.71 1.85 17.75
N LEU A 245 35.33 1.72 16.48
CA LEU A 245 36.27 1.48 15.38
C LEU A 245 37.24 2.65 15.19
N ALA A 246 36.73 3.89 15.23
CA ALA A 246 37.58 5.09 15.17
C ALA A 246 38.54 5.16 16.35
N GLN A 247 38.09 4.84 17.57
CA GLN A 247 38.94 4.80 18.76
C GLN A 247 39.98 3.68 18.68
N GLN A 248 39.61 2.51 18.15
CA GLN A 248 40.56 1.42 17.89
C GLN A 248 41.64 1.84 16.88
N GLN A 249 41.25 2.57 15.83
CA GLN A 249 42.20 3.12 14.85
C GLN A 249 43.10 4.20 15.46
N ILE A 250 42.57 5.07 16.32
CA ILE A 250 43.36 6.07 17.06
C ILE A 250 44.35 5.37 17.99
N ASN A 251 43.89 4.39 18.78
CA ASN A 251 44.75 3.64 19.69
C ASN A 251 45.82 2.85 18.93
N ALA A 252 45.49 2.27 17.78
CA ALA A 252 46.45 1.62 16.91
C ALA A 252 47.48 2.61 16.36
N LYS A 253 47.06 3.78 15.88
CA LYS A 253 47.97 4.85 15.39
C LYS A 253 48.90 5.34 16.50
N VAL A 254 48.38 5.63 17.69
CA VAL A 254 49.17 6.06 18.85
C VAL A 254 50.18 4.98 19.24
N LYS A 255 49.79 3.70 19.19
CA LYS A 255 50.72 2.59 19.47
C LYS A 255 51.86 2.54 18.44
N THR A 256 51.55 2.67 17.14
CA THR A 256 52.57 2.72 16.08
C THR A 256 53.50 3.92 16.22
N GLU A 257 52.97 5.08 16.61
CA GLU A 257 53.78 6.27 16.90
C GLU A 257 54.66 6.09 18.14
N LEU A 258 54.17 5.43 19.19
CA LEU A 258 54.98 5.13 20.37
C LEU A 258 56.09 4.12 20.06
N GLU A 259 55.84 3.13 19.22
CA GLU A 259 56.85 2.18 18.74
C GLU A 259 57.91 2.91 17.88
N SER A 260 57.50 3.76 16.95
CA SER A 260 58.46 4.53 16.13
C SER A 260 59.31 5.49 16.97
N ILE A 261 58.74 6.11 17.99
CA ILE A 261 59.49 6.95 18.95
C ILE A 261 60.48 6.10 19.76
N LYS A 262 60.11 4.90 20.20
CA LYS A 262 61.02 3.99 20.90
C LYS A 262 62.20 3.58 20.02
N ASP A 263 61.94 3.26 18.76
CA ASP A 263 62.99 2.90 17.80
C ASP A 263 63.92 4.09 17.53
N LEU A 264 63.37 5.30 17.37
CA LEU A 264 64.14 6.55 17.26
C LEU A 264 65.01 6.81 18.49
N VAL A 265 64.48 6.59 19.69
CA VAL A 265 65.24 6.72 20.95
C VAL A 265 66.35 5.67 21.04
N ALA A 266 66.12 4.45 20.55
CA ALA A 266 67.14 3.40 20.52
C ALA A 266 68.32 3.73 19.58
N VAL A 267 68.04 4.39 18.45
CA VAL A 267 69.07 4.77 17.46
C VAL A 267 69.79 6.08 17.81
N LEU A 268 69.05 7.09 18.28
CA LEU A 268 69.56 8.46 18.46
C LEU A 268 69.82 8.86 19.93
N GLY A 269 69.42 8.02 20.88
CA GLY A 269 69.40 8.35 22.31
C GLY A 269 68.25 9.32 22.69
N PRO A 270 67.93 9.46 24.00
CA PRO A 270 66.74 10.20 24.46
C PRO A 270 66.73 11.67 24.03
N ASN A 271 67.88 12.35 24.07
CA ASN A 271 67.98 13.75 23.67
C ASN A 271 68.00 13.93 22.14
N GLY A 272 68.49 12.94 21.38
CA GLY A 272 68.53 12.97 19.91
C GLY A 272 67.16 12.75 19.26
N ALA A 273 66.33 11.86 19.84
CA ALA A 273 64.97 11.63 19.38
C ALA A 273 64.05 12.86 19.61
N ILE A 274 64.24 13.58 20.72
CA ILE A 274 63.52 14.84 20.99
C ILE A 274 63.93 15.92 19.98
N LEU A 275 65.22 16.05 19.69
CA LEU A 275 65.70 17.02 18.69
C LEU A 275 65.17 16.71 17.29
N TRP A 276 65.21 15.44 16.86
CA TRP A 276 64.71 15.01 15.55
C TRP A 276 63.21 15.26 15.40
N LYS A 277 62.41 14.95 16.43
CA LYS A 277 60.97 15.23 16.43
C LYS A 277 60.66 16.74 16.45
N ALA A 278 61.44 17.53 17.18
CA ALA A 278 61.30 18.99 17.20
C ALA A 278 61.69 19.66 15.87
N ILE A 279 62.64 19.09 15.13
CA ILE A 279 62.99 19.50 13.76
C ILE A 279 61.86 19.13 12.79
N GLN A 280 61.29 17.92 12.90
CA GLN A 280 60.19 17.46 12.05
C GLN A 280 58.89 18.25 12.27
N ASP A 281 58.60 18.61 13.53
CA ASP A 281 57.46 19.46 13.91
C ASP A 281 57.71 20.96 13.62
N GLY A 282 58.84 21.31 12.99
CA GLY A 282 59.16 22.67 12.55
C GLY A 282 59.46 23.67 13.68
N LYS A 283 59.77 23.19 14.89
CA LYS A 283 60.04 24.03 16.07
C LYS A 283 61.52 24.38 16.24
N VAL A 284 62.40 23.84 15.40
CA VAL A 284 63.85 24.10 15.41
C VAL A 284 64.37 24.24 13.98
N ASP A 285 64.91 25.41 13.64
CA ASP A 285 65.64 25.64 12.39
C ASP A 285 67.06 25.06 12.51
N VAL A 286 67.39 24.08 11.66
CA VAL A 286 68.74 23.51 11.60
C VAL A 286 69.58 24.37 10.65
N ILE A 287 70.49 25.17 11.21
CA ILE A 287 71.50 25.89 10.44
C ILE A 287 72.70 24.96 10.24
N PRO A 288 72.97 24.44 9.04
CA PRO A 288 74.15 23.60 8.81
C PRO A 288 75.42 24.45 8.91
N VAL A 289 76.32 24.10 9.83
CA VAL A 289 77.63 24.75 9.97
C VAL A 289 78.66 24.01 9.11
N PRO A 290 79.22 24.64 8.05
CA PRO A 290 80.32 24.05 7.30
C PRO A 290 81.61 24.03 8.14
N GLN A 291 82.41 22.97 7.98
CA GLN A 291 83.49 22.55 8.88
C GLN A 291 84.66 23.53 9.14
N ASN A 292 84.59 24.81 8.75
CA ASN A 292 85.65 25.80 9.05
C ASN A 292 85.16 27.26 9.16
N GLY A 293 83.89 27.52 9.50
CA GLY A 293 83.37 28.90 9.65
C GLY A 293 83.16 29.31 11.11
N ALA A 294 83.78 30.41 11.55
CA ALA A 294 83.52 31.01 12.86
C ALA A 294 82.06 31.50 12.96
N ILE A 295 81.39 31.16 14.06
CA ILE A 295 79.97 31.45 14.31
C ILE A 295 79.86 32.81 14.99
N ASN A 296 79.04 33.72 14.46
CA ASN A 296 78.54 34.88 15.20
C ASN A 296 77.02 34.80 15.28
N ILE A 297 76.50 34.57 16.49
CA ILE A 297 75.06 34.46 16.78
C ILE A 297 74.61 35.79 17.35
N THR A 298 73.88 36.58 16.58
CA THR A 298 73.18 37.76 17.12
C THR A 298 71.75 37.36 17.48
N PRO A 299 71.32 37.44 18.74
CA PRO A 299 69.94 37.15 19.12
C PRO A 299 68.99 38.16 18.47
N ARG A 300 67.90 37.69 17.84
CA ARG A 300 66.75 38.55 17.58
C ARG A 300 65.96 38.69 18.88
N GLN A 301 65.73 39.93 19.30
CA GLN A 301 64.69 40.25 20.28
C GLN A 301 63.31 39.92 19.72
#